data_AF-A0A0A2XZC5-F1
#
_entry.id   AF-A0A0A2XZC5-F1
#
_cell.length_a   1.000
_cell.length_b   1.000
_cell.length_c   1.000
_cell.angle_alpha   90.00
_cell.angle_beta   90.00
_cell.angle_gamma   90.00
#
_symmetry.space_group_name_H-M   'P 1'
#
loop_
_entity.id
_entity.type
_entity.pdbx_description
1 polymer ?
#
loop_
_entity_poly.entity_id
_entity_poly.type
_entity_poly.pdbx_seq_one_letter_code
_entity_poly.pdbx_strand_id
1 'polypeptide(L)'
;MSEEKQPNFKDLRQPMIASIGIVMGFLLNFLAGWAAADDSQPAVNSLSDLLITASLLVGLVMMLSVLYRLLAHPERMQQASHYQTTFRLYFSSLILTFGGLIFALFI
;
A
#
# COMPACT_ATOMS: atom_id res chain seq x y z
N MET A 1 13.01 15.70 -36.11
CA MET A 1 13.23 15.50 -34.66
C MET A 1 11.85 15.39 -34.04
N SER A 2 11.37 14.17 -33.81
CA SER A 2 10.06 13.96 -33.21
C SER A 2 10.10 14.51 -31.79
N GLU A 3 9.25 15.48 -31.46
CA GLU A 3 9.05 15.87 -30.06
C GLU A 3 8.60 14.62 -29.31
N GLU A 4 9.50 14.06 -28.51
CA GLU A 4 9.17 12.98 -27.60
C GLU A 4 8.25 13.58 -26.54
N LYS A 5 6.94 13.45 -26.77
CA LYS A 5 5.89 13.99 -25.91
C LYS A 5 6.11 13.39 -24.52
N GLN A 6 6.64 14.21 -23.60
CA GLN A 6 6.93 13.73 -22.26
C GLN A 6 5.69 13.03 -21.70
N PRO A 7 5.83 11.81 -21.14
CA PRO A 7 4.68 11.03 -20.68
C PRO A 7 3.86 11.87 -19.71
N ASN A 8 2.56 11.95 -19.96
CA ASN A 8 1.66 12.68 -19.08
C ASN A 8 1.46 11.88 -17.79
N PHE A 9 2.29 12.13 -16.78
CA PHE A 9 2.23 11.45 -15.49
C PHE A 9 0.89 11.59 -14.78
N LYS A 10 0.06 12.57 -15.17
CA LYS A 10 -1.33 12.71 -14.71
C LYS A 10 -2.16 11.47 -15.04
N ASP A 11 -1.96 10.86 -16.21
CA ASP A 11 -2.75 9.72 -16.67
C ASP A 11 -2.31 8.42 -15.96
N LEU A 12 -1.04 8.33 -15.59
CA LEU A 12 -0.47 7.19 -14.84
C LEU A 12 -0.89 7.17 -13.37
N ARG A 13 -1.29 8.32 -12.81
CA ARG A 13 -1.67 8.44 -11.39
C ARG A 13 -3.02 7.77 -11.09
N GLN A 14 -3.96 7.83 -12.03
CA GLN A 14 -5.33 7.36 -11.80
C GLN A 14 -5.38 5.85 -11.54
N PRO A 15 -4.70 5.01 -12.34
CA PRO A 15 -4.56 3.59 -12.04
C PRO A 15 -3.99 3.32 -10.65
N MET A 16 -3.01 4.11 -10.19
CA MET A 16 -2.44 3.96 -8.84
C MET A 16 -3.43 4.30 -7.72
N ILE A 17 -4.22 5.38 -7.88
CA ILE A 17 -5.26 5.76 -6.90
C ILE A 17 -6.34 4.67 -6.84
N ALA A 18 -6.74 4.14 -8.00
CA ALA A 18 -7.73 3.08 -8.06
C ALA A 18 -7.22 1.79 -7.41
N SER A 19 -6.02 1.34 -7.77
CA SER A 19 -5.45 0.10 -7.24
C SER A 19 -5.20 0.17 -5.74
N ILE A 20 -4.67 1.30 -5.22
CA ILE A 20 -4.41 1.45 -3.79
C ILE A 20 -5.71 1.45 -2.98
N GLY A 21 -6.78 2.06 -3.49
CA GLY A 21 -8.11 2.01 -2.86
C GLY A 21 -8.65 0.58 -2.79
N ILE A 22 -8.54 -0.18 -3.87
CA ILE A 22 -8.95 -1.60 -3.91
C ILE A 22 -8.15 -2.45 -2.93
N VAL A 23 -6.81 -2.35 -2.96
CA VAL A 23 -5.93 -3.13 -2.09
C VAL A 23 -6.19 -2.80 -0.62
N MET A 24 -6.30 -1.52 -0.26
CA MET A 24 -6.65 -1.11 1.10
C MET A 24 -8.01 -1.65 1.52
N GLY A 25 -9.02 -1.60 0.64
CA GLY A 25 -10.34 -2.17 0.92
C GLY A 25 -10.28 -3.66 1.25
N PHE A 26 -9.56 -4.45 0.46
CA PHE A 26 -9.34 -5.87 0.74
C PHE A 26 -8.57 -6.11 2.03
N LEU A 27 -7.53 -5.30 2.30
CA LEU A 27 -6.72 -5.40 3.51
C LEU A 27 -7.56 -5.10 4.76
N LEU A 28 -8.38 -4.06 4.74
CA LEU A 28 -9.28 -3.73 5.85
C LEU A 28 -10.34 -4.81 6.06
N ASN A 29 -10.90 -5.37 4.97
CA ASN A 29 -11.83 -6.48 5.07
C ASN A 29 -11.18 -7.73 5.67
N PHE A 30 -9.95 -8.05 5.26
CA PHE A 30 -9.16 -9.14 5.83
C PHE A 30 -8.90 -8.92 7.33
N LEU A 31 -8.45 -7.72 7.72
CA LEU A 31 -8.21 -7.39 9.13
C LEU A 31 -9.47 -7.47 9.97
N ALA A 32 -10.61 -7.00 9.47
CA ALA A 32 -11.89 -7.08 10.18
C ALA A 32 -12.33 -8.54 10.40
N GLY A 33 -12.22 -9.38 9.37
CA GLY A 33 -12.52 -10.80 9.48
C GLY A 33 -11.56 -11.52 10.43
N TRP A 34 -10.27 -11.19 10.39
CA TRP A 34 -9.27 -11.79 11.26
C TRP A 34 -9.43 -11.36 12.73
N ALA A 35 -9.72 -10.09 12.98
CA ALA A 35 -9.97 -9.57 14.33
C ALA A 35 -11.23 -10.17 14.99
N ALA A 36 -12.17 -10.67 14.19
CA ALA A 36 -13.41 -11.30 14.64
C ALA A 36 -13.39 -12.84 14.56
N ALA A 37 -12.23 -13.45 14.24
CA ALA A 37 -12.16 -14.89 13.97
C ALA A 37 -12.31 -15.77 15.22
N ASP A 38 -11.94 -15.27 16.40
CA ASP A 38 -12.07 -15.99 17.67
C ASP A 38 -12.26 -15.00 18.82
N ASP A 39 -13.45 -15.00 19.44
CA ASP A 39 -13.78 -14.12 20.58
C ASP A 39 -13.13 -14.60 21.89
N SER A 40 -12.56 -15.80 21.92
CA SER A 40 -12.02 -16.42 23.13
C SER A 40 -10.53 -16.16 23.37
N GLN A 41 -9.82 -15.64 22.38
CA GLN A 41 -8.40 -15.30 22.46
C GLN A 41 -8.16 -13.93 21.78
N PRO A 42 -7.19 -13.12 22.24
CA PRO A 42 -6.77 -11.92 21.52
C PRO A 42 -6.44 -12.23 20.05
N ALA A 43 -6.70 -11.33 19.09
CA ALA A 43 -6.39 -11.63 17.68
C ALA A 43 -4.87 -11.87 17.41
N VAL A 44 -4.00 -11.38 18.30
CA VAL A 44 -2.55 -11.52 18.21
C VAL A 44 -2.07 -12.39 19.38
N ASN A 45 -1.80 -13.68 19.12
CA ASN A 45 -1.34 -14.62 20.15
C ASN A 45 0.03 -15.24 19.87
N SER A 46 0.50 -15.18 18.62
CA SER A 46 1.78 -15.72 18.21
C SER A 46 2.72 -14.65 17.66
N LEU A 47 4.00 -15.01 17.53
CA LEU A 47 4.99 -14.17 16.85
C LEU A 47 4.59 -13.91 15.39
N SER A 48 4.02 -14.92 14.72
CA SER A 48 3.56 -14.86 13.34
C SER A 48 2.38 -13.88 13.21
N ASP A 49 1.42 -13.91 14.15
CA ASP A 49 0.32 -12.94 14.20
C ASP A 49 0.85 -11.51 14.41
N LEU A 50 1.84 -11.34 15.27
CA LEU A 50 2.45 -10.03 15.51
C LEU A 50 3.13 -9.50 14.24
N LEU A 51 3.85 -10.36 13.51
CA LEU A 51 4.51 -10.00 12.25
C LEU A 51 3.50 -9.66 11.15
N ILE A 52 2.41 -10.42 11.03
CA ILE A 52 1.32 -10.12 10.10
C ILE A 52 0.71 -8.77 10.47
N THR A 53 0.31 -8.56 11.72
CA THR A 53 -0.30 -7.30 12.17
C THR A 53 0.61 -6.11 11.91
N ALA A 54 1.89 -6.21 12.30
CA ALA A 54 2.85 -5.13 12.15
C ALA A 54 3.10 -4.80 10.67
N SER A 55 3.31 -5.80 9.83
CA SER A 55 3.53 -5.59 8.39
C SER A 55 2.31 -5.00 7.69
N LEU A 56 1.10 -5.45 8.04
CA LEU A 56 -0.16 -4.89 7.53
C LEU A 56 -0.37 -3.44 8.00
N LEU A 57 -0.11 -3.13 9.27
CA LEU A 57 -0.27 -1.79 9.81
C LEU A 57 0.71 -0.79 9.18
N VAL A 58 2.00 -1.14 9.11
CA VAL A 58 3.01 -0.29 8.47
C VAL A 58 2.70 -0.15 6.98
N GLY A 59 2.33 -1.23 6.30
CA GLY A 59 1.88 -1.24 4.92
C GLY A 59 0.72 -0.28 4.67
N LEU A 60 -0.33 -0.34 5.51
CA LEU A 60 -1.50 0.53 5.44
C LEU A 60 -1.13 2.01 5.62
N VAL A 61 -0.28 2.34 6.60
CA VAL A 61 0.19 3.72 6.81
C VAL A 61 1.00 4.23 5.61
N MET A 62 1.84 3.39 5.02
CA MET A 62 2.57 3.74 3.80
C MET A 62 1.62 3.95 2.61
N MET A 63 0.59 3.10 2.46
CA MET A 63 -0.42 3.27 1.41
C MET A 63 -1.22 4.56 1.59
N LEU A 64 -1.66 4.88 2.80
CA LEU A 64 -2.31 6.16 3.13
C LEU A 64 -1.41 7.34 2.80
N SER A 65 -0.10 7.23 3.08
CA SER A 65 0.88 8.26 2.75
C SER A 65 1.02 8.46 1.23
N VAL A 66 1.01 7.37 0.45
CA VAL A 66 1.00 7.42 -1.02
C VAL A 66 -0.27 8.08 -1.52
N LEU A 67 -1.44 7.67 -1.01
CA LEU A 67 -2.73 8.23 -1.39
C LEU A 67 -2.79 9.74 -1.08
N TYR A 68 -2.32 10.15 0.10
CA TYR A 68 -2.19 11.56 0.46
C TYR A 68 -1.31 12.32 -0.53
N ARG A 69 -0.14 11.78 -0.89
CA ARG A 69 0.75 12.43 -1.88
C ARG A 69 0.07 12.58 -3.25
N LEU A 70 -0.64 11.56 -3.70
CA LEU A 70 -1.33 11.55 -5.00
C LEU A 70 -2.51 12.54 -5.04
N LEU A 71 -3.25 12.69 -3.93
CA LEU A 71 -4.43 13.57 -3.85
C LEU A 71 -4.07 15.02 -3.51
N ALA A 72 -3.17 15.25 -2.55
CA ALA A 72 -2.88 16.59 -2.05
C ALA A 72 -1.95 17.41 -2.97
N HIS A 73 -1.13 16.74 -3.80
CA HIS A 73 -0.12 17.41 -4.61
C HIS A 73 -0.15 16.99 -6.09
N PRO A 74 -1.29 17.14 -6.79
CA PRO A 74 -1.44 16.67 -8.17
C PRO A 74 -0.47 17.32 -9.15
N GLU A 75 -0.08 18.58 -8.93
CA GLU A 75 0.85 19.31 -9.80
C GLU A 75 2.30 18.84 -9.62
N ARG A 76 2.69 18.47 -8.39
CA ARG A 76 4.02 17.90 -8.14
C ARG A 76 4.20 16.53 -8.80
N MET A 77 3.11 15.80 -9.05
CA MET A 77 3.15 14.51 -9.75
C MET A 77 3.46 14.63 -11.24
N GLN A 78 3.45 15.85 -11.80
CA GLN A 78 3.91 16.09 -13.17
C GLN A 78 5.45 16.10 -13.26
N GLN A 79 6.15 16.26 -12.14
CA GLN A 79 7.60 16.13 -12.07
C GLN A 79 7.99 14.65 -11.94
N ALA A 80 8.83 14.17 -12.85
CA ALA A 80 9.26 12.77 -12.89
C ALA A 80 9.89 12.29 -11.57
N SER A 81 10.65 13.14 -10.88
CA SER A 81 11.29 12.81 -9.59
C SER A 81 10.26 12.50 -8.50
N HIS A 82 9.27 13.38 -8.32
CA HIS A 82 8.20 13.21 -7.33
C HIS A 82 7.31 12.02 -7.65
N TYR A 83 7.01 11.80 -8.94
CA TYR A 83 6.28 10.62 -9.38
C TYR A 83 7.04 9.33 -9.04
N GLN A 84 8.33 9.23 -9.42
CA GLN A 84 9.15 8.05 -9.13
C GLN A 84 9.27 7.77 -7.64
N THR A 85 9.46 8.78 -6.79
CA THR A 85 9.48 8.60 -5.34
C THR A 85 8.14 8.09 -4.82
N THR A 86 7.02 8.60 -5.34
CA THR A 86 5.66 8.16 -4.94
C THR A 86 5.41 6.72 -5.38
N PHE A 87 5.82 6.40 -6.61
CA PHE A 87 5.73 5.06 -7.18
C PHE A 87 6.58 4.05 -6.42
N ARG A 88 7.79 4.42 -6.01
CA ARG A 88 8.65 3.58 -5.15
C ARG A 88 8.01 3.33 -3.79
N LEU A 89 7.50 4.37 -3.12
CA LEU A 89 6.77 4.18 -1.85
C LEU A 89 5.54 3.28 -2.03
N TYR A 90 4.81 3.44 -3.13
CA TYR A 90 3.67 2.57 -3.47
C TYR A 90 4.10 1.11 -3.57
N PHE A 91 5.11 0.79 -4.39
CA PHE A 91 5.58 -0.59 -4.52
C PHE A 91 6.19 -1.13 -3.22
N SER A 92 6.95 -0.32 -2.48
CA SER A 92 7.47 -0.72 -1.17
C SER A 92 6.36 -1.06 -0.18
N SER A 93 5.25 -0.30 -0.18
CA SER A 93 4.11 -0.60 0.69
C SER A 93 3.47 -1.95 0.35
N LEU A 94 3.31 -2.27 -0.93
CA LEU A 94 2.77 -3.56 -1.38
C LEU A 94 3.72 -4.71 -1.01
N ILE A 95 5.01 -4.57 -1.32
CA ILE A 95 6.02 -5.59 -1.03
C ILE A 95 6.10 -5.84 0.47
N LEU A 96 6.07 -4.79 1.30
CA LEU A 96 6.10 -4.95 2.75
C LEU A 96 4.86 -5.68 3.27
N THR A 97 3.68 -5.29 2.78
CA THR A 97 2.39 -5.87 3.20
C THR A 97 2.33 -7.36 2.85
N PHE A 98 2.50 -7.70 1.56
CA PHE A 98 2.43 -9.08 1.10
C PHE A 98 3.64 -9.90 1.53
N GLY A 99 4.82 -9.29 1.58
CA GLY A 99 6.05 -9.95 2.02
C GLY A 99 6.00 -10.32 3.51
N GLY A 100 5.47 -9.45 4.36
CA GLY A 100 5.27 -9.76 5.78
C GLY A 100 4.30 -10.92 6.01
N LEU A 101 3.17 -10.91 5.28
CA LEU A 101 2.22 -12.04 5.24
C LEU A 101 2.89 -13.35 4.82
N ILE A 102 3.63 -13.35 3.70
CA ILE A 102 4.30 -14.54 3.19
C ILE A 102 5.38 -15.02 4.16
N PHE A 103 6.17 -14.11 4.72
CA PHE A 103 7.26 -14.43 5.64
C PHE A 103 6.73 -15.08 6.93
N ALA A 104 5.60 -14.60 7.45
CA ALA A 104 4.97 -15.17 8.62
C ALA A 104 4.50 -16.62 8.44
N LEU A 105 4.38 -17.13 7.20
CA LEU A 105 4.06 -18.54 6.95
C LEU A 105 5.21 -19.51 7.27
N PHE A 106 6.43 -18.99 7.42
CA PHE A 106 7.64 -19.80 7.63
C PHE A 106 8.12 -19.82 9.10
N ILE A 107 7.38 -19.19 10.01
CA ILE A 107 7.74 -19.00 11.42
C ILE A 107 6.56 -19.41 12.28
#